data_AF-A0A6A2FN11-F1
#
_entry.id   AF-A0A6A2FN11-F1
#
_cell.length_a   1.000
_cell.length_b   1.000
_cell.length_c   1.000
_cell.angle_alpha   90.00
_cell.angle_beta   90.00
_cell.angle_gamma   90.00
#
_symmetry.space_group_name_H-M   'P 1'
#
loop_
_entity.id
_entity.type
_entity.pdbx_description
1 polymer ?
#
loop_
_entity_poly.entity_id
_entity_poly.type
_entity_poly.pdbx_seq_one_letter_code
_entity_poly.pdbx_strand_id
1 'polypeptide(L)'
;MSTETSPDFIASINYLTADKGGLKTPLSSGFRCRIAFDYIDKQGICEQVFEHQEWIFPGDTVEATVKLSDTDLFANKLGAGTSFELQLNENTVGTGVILQLLNDELVKK
;
A
#
# COMPACT_ATOMS: atom_id res chain seq x y z
N MET A 1 19.43 -2.40 16.88
CA MET A 1 19.57 -2.74 15.45
C MET A 1 18.18 -2.66 14.86
N SER A 2 17.85 -1.55 14.22
CA SER A 2 16.56 -1.41 13.54
C SER A 2 16.59 -2.33 12.33
N THR A 3 15.74 -3.36 12.31
CA THR A 3 15.61 -4.24 11.16
C THR A 3 14.97 -3.44 10.03
N GLU A 4 15.80 -2.77 9.25
CA GLU A 4 15.42 -2.12 8.01
C GLU A 4 14.99 -3.24 7.06
N THR A 5 13.68 -3.51 7.05
CA THR A 5 13.14 -4.59 6.23
C THR A 5 12.86 -3.97 4.88
N SER A 6 13.45 -4.55 3.83
CA SER A 6 13.31 -4.05 2.47
C SER A 6 11.84 -3.93 2.05
N PRO A 7 11.48 -2.89 1.27
CA PRO A 7 10.14 -2.78 0.71
C PRO A 7 9.86 -3.89 -0.30
N ASP A 8 8.59 -4.25 -0.44
CA ASP A 8 8.14 -5.31 -1.34
C ASP A 8 7.83 -4.80 -2.75
N PHE A 9 7.35 -3.55 -2.86
CA PHE A 9 7.06 -2.91 -4.14
C PHE A 9 6.98 -1.39 -4.06
N ILE A 10 7.04 -0.74 -5.21
CA ILE A 10 6.77 0.68 -5.42
C ILE A 10 5.37 0.80 -6.03
N ALA A 11 4.57 1.73 -5.53
CA ALA A 11 3.21 1.98 -6.01
C ALA A 11 2.89 3.47 -6.13
N SER A 12 2.01 3.79 -7.06
CA SER A 12 1.29 5.06 -7.06
C SER A 12 0.01 4.88 -6.24
N ILE A 13 -0.17 5.72 -5.22
CA ILE A 13 -1.27 5.63 -4.25
C ILE A 13 -2.01 6.95 -4.24
N ASN A 14 -3.31 6.89 -4.49
CA ASN A 14 -4.24 8.00 -4.33
C ASN A 14 -5.00 7.85 -3.01
N TYR A 15 -4.78 8.78 -2.08
CA TYR A 15 -5.50 8.82 -0.81
C TYR A 15 -6.83 9.56 -0.97
N LEU A 16 -7.91 8.97 -0.45
CA LEU A 16 -9.24 9.56 -0.55
C LEU A 16 -9.40 10.73 0.43
N THR A 17 -10.17 11.72 0.02
CA THR A 17 -10.61 12.82 0.88
C THR A 17 -11.61 12.32 1.94
N ALA A 18 -11.71 13.02 3.07
CA ALA A 18 -12.64 12.66 4.15
C ALA A 18 -14.12 12.52 3.69
N ASP A 19 -14.55 13.36 2.75
CA ASP A 19 -15.89 13.31 2.12
C ASP A 19 -16.17 11.98 1.41
N LYS A 20 -15.13 11.33 0.88
CA LYS A 20 -15.22 10.05 0.15
C LYS A 20 -14.96 8.84 1.05
N GLY A 21 -15.06 9.00 2.37
CA GLY A 21 -14.74 7.95 3.34
C GLY A 21 -13.25 7.78 3.64
N GLY A 22 -12.42 8.69 3.11
CA GLY A 22 -10.98 8.67 3.29
C GLY A 22 -10.50 9.23 4.63
N LEU A 23 -9.23 9.64 4.67
CA LEU A 23 -8.60 10.12 5.89
C LEU A 23 -9.09 11.51 6.28
N LYS A 24 -9.20 11.74 7.58
CA LYS A 24 -9.53 13.07 8.16
C LYS A 24 -8.29 13.88 8.49
N THR A 25 -7.16 13.23 8.66
CA THR A 25 -5.88 13.83 9.04
C THR A 25 -4.79 13.38 8.06
N PRO A 26 -3.73 14.18 7.88
CA PRO A 26 -2.56 13.77 7.13
C PRO A 26 -1.91 12.52 7.75
N LEU A 27 -1.17 11.78 6.92
CA LEU A 27 -0.36 10.64 7.36
C LEU A 27 1.11 10.83 7.01
N SER A 28 1.96 10.02 7.62
CA SER A 28 3.41 10.00 7.38
C SER A 28 3.88 8.56 7.19
N SER A 29 5.15 8.40 6.82
CA SER A 29 5.80 7.09 6.68
C SER A 29 5.62 6.24 7.94
N GLY A 30 5.44 4.92 7.76
CA GLY A 30 5.15 3.98 8.84
C GLY A 30 3.66 3.78 9.11
N PHE A 31 2.77 4.45 8.37
CA PHE A 31 1.34 4.23 8.48
C PHE A 31 0.97 2.80 8.09
N ARG A 32 0.27 2.09 8.99
CA ARG A 32 -0.17 0.71 8.79
C ARG A 32 -1.66 0.62 8.54
N CYS A 33 -2.03 -0.06 7.48
CA CYS A 33 -3.42 -0.28 7.10
C CYS A 33 -3.60 -1.64 6.44
N ARG A 34 -4.87 -2.03 6.25
CA ARG A 34 -5.19 -3.24 5.50
C ARG A 34 -4.98 -2.98 4.01
N ILE A 35 -4.48 -3.98 3.31
CA ILE A 35 -4.37 -3.99 1.85
C ILE A 35 -5.20 -5.15 1.29
N ALA A 36 -5.98 -4.85 0.25
CA ALA A 36 -6.78 -5.83 -0.47
C ALA A 36 -6.53 -5.71 -1.97
N PHE A 37 -6.55 -6.84 -2.67
CA PHE A 37 -6.40 -6.91 -4.12
C PHE A 37 -7.69 -7.53 -4.68
N ASP A 38 -8.28 -6.95 -5.73
CA ASP A 38 -9.58 -7.37 -6.28
C ASP A 38 -9.71 -8.88 -6.54
N TYR A 39 -8.62 -9.53 -6.97
CA TYR A 39 -8.61 -10.94 -7.34
C TYR A 39 -8.07 -11.87 -6.23
N ILE A 40 -7.80 -11.33 -5.03
CA ILE A 40 -7.31 -12.09 -3.88
C ILE A 40 -8.30 -11.91 -2.72
N ASP A 41 -9.00 -13.00 -2.38
CA ASP A 41 -10.01 -13.03 -1.31
C ASP A 41 -9.45 -12.63 0.08
N LYS A 42 -8.14 -12.84 0.29
CA LYS A 42 -7.48 -12.52 1.55
C LYS A 42 -7.00 -11.07 1.59
N GLN A 43 -7.19 -10.44 2.74
CA GLN A 43 -6.59 -9.16 3.09
C GLN A 43 -5.27 -9.35 3.85
N GLY A 44 -4.36 -8.39 3.73
CA GLY A 44 -3.11 -8.34 4.47
C GLY A 44 -2.95 -7.01 5.19
N ILE A 45 -1.84 -6.86 5.90
CA ILE A 45 -1.42 -5.58 6.48
C ILE A 45 -0.20 -5.07 5.73
N CYS A 46 -0.17 -3.78 5.45
CA CYS A 46 0.98 -3.13 4.84
C CYS A 46 1.38 -1.85 5.56
N GLU A 47 2.62 -1.44 5.31
CA GLU A 47 3.22 -0.19 5.77
C GLU A 47 3.73 0.59 4.54
N GLN A 48 3.50 1.90 4.49
CA GLN A 48 3.97 2.75 3.40
C GLN A 48 5.12 3.66 3.88
N VAL A 49 6.09 3.90 3.00
CA VAL A 49 7.18 4.86 3.21
C VAL A 49 7.27 5.82 2.02
N PHE A 50 7.26 7.11 2.32
CA PHE A 50 7.31 8.22 1.37
C PHE A 50 8.70 8.86 1.41
N GLU A 51 9.43 8.83 0.28
CA GLU A 51 10.82 9.34 0.23
C GLU A 51 10.89 10.87 0.09
N HIS A 52 9.91 11.47 -0.58
CA HIS A 52 9.97 12.88 -0.96
C HIS A 52 9.02 13.79 -0.17
N GLN A 53 8.18 13.21 0.69
CA GLN A 53 7.12 13.94 1.40
C GLN A 53 6.99 13.41 2.82
N GLU A 54 7.08 14.30 3.80
CA GLU A 54 6.92 13.93 5.22
C GLU A 54 5.44 13.68 5.57
N TRP A 55 4.55 14.48 4.98
CA TRP A 55 3.11 14.44 5.23
C TRP A 55 2.35 14.28 3.92
N ILE A 56 1.45 13.31 3.87
CA ILE A 56 0.53 13.08 2.77
C ILE A 56 -0.86 13.52 3.20
N PHE A 57 -1.49 14.42 2.45
CA PHE A 57 -2.80 14.95 2.78
C PHE A 57 -3.91 14.14 2.09
N PRO A 58 -5.13 14.10 2.68
CA PRO A 58 -6.27 13.49 2.02
C PRO A 58 -6.52 14.12 0.65
N GLY A 59 -6.60 13.30 -0.40
CA GLY A 59 -6.72 13.74 -1.79
C GLY A 59 -5.42 13.72 -2.59
N ASP A 60 -4.26 13.57 -1.94
CA ASP A 60 -2.98 13.47 -2.64
C ASP A 60 -2.82 12.14 -3.37
N THR A 61 -2.12 12.20 -4.49
CA THR A 61 -1.55 11.04 -5.17
C THR A 61 -0.04 11.08 -5.05
N VAL A 62 0.55 10.01 -4.51
CA VAL A 62 1.98 9.92 -4.23
C VAL A 62 2.57 8.60 -4.70
N GLU A 63 3.86 8.62 -5.03
CA GLU A 63 4.64 7.40 -5.16
C GLU A 63 5.17 7.02 -3.78
N ALA A 64 5.01 5.76 -3.40
CA ALA A 64 5.47 5.23 -2.12
C ALA A 64 6.02 3.82 -2.28
N THR A 65 6.99 3.49 -1.43
CA THR A 65 7.37 2.10 -1.23
C THR A 65 6.40 1.46 -0.23
N VAL A 66 6.02 0.22 -0.49
CA VAL A 66 5.06 -0.53 0.32
C VAL A 66 5.72 -1.81 0.78
N LYS A 67 5.54 -2.10 2.06
CA LYS A 67 5.98 -3.33 2.70
C LYS A 67 4.78 -4.10 3.24
N LEU A 68 4.69 -5.38 2.92
CA LEU A 68 3.67 -6.30 3.40
C LEU A 68 4.13 -6.95 4.71
N SER A 69 3.20 -7.14 5.63
CA SER A 69 3.48 -7.86 6.88
C SER A 69 3.52 -9.37 6.69
N ASP A 70 2.75 -9.88 5.72
CA ASP A 70 2.56 -11.31 5.44
C ASP A 70 2.64 -11.57 3.93
N THR A 71 3.86 -11.73 3.40
CA THR A 71 4.10 -11.93 1.96
C THR A 71 3.52 -13.25 1.43
N ASP A 72 3.44 -14.29 2.26
CA ASP A 72 2.90 -15.62 1.91
C ASP A 72 1.46 -15.56 1.37
N LEU A 73 0.63 -14.64 1.89
CA LEU A 73 -0.74 -14.45 1.44
C LEU A 73 -0.83 -14.11 -0.06
N PHE A 74 0.22 -13.45 -0.56
CA PHE A 74 0.30 -12.84 -1.90
C PHE A 74 1.38 -13.47 -2.79
N ALA A 75 2.04 -14.54 -2.31
CA ALA A 75 3.12 -15.18 -3.03
C ALA A 75 2.71 -15.63 -4.43
N ASN A 76 3.51 -15.27 -5.44
CA ASN A 76 3.30 -15.54 -6.86
C ASN A 76 1.97 -15.01 -7.43
N LYS A 77 1.43 -13.89 -6.90
CA LYS A 77 0.12 -13.35 -7.34
C LYS A 77 0.16 -11.91 -7.83
N LEU A 78 1.23 -11.16 -7.57
CA LEU A 78 1.28 -9.72 -7.85
C LEU A 78 2.11 -9.44 -9.10
N GLY A 79 1.87 -8.27 -9.72
CA GLY A 79 2.60 -7.78 -10.87
C GLY A 79 2.52 -6.26 -10.96
N ALA A 80 3.38 -5.66 -11.78
CA ALA A 80 3.19 -4.27 -12.17
C ALA A 80 1.82 -4.11 -12.87
N GLY A 81 1.11 -3.03 -12.56
CA GLY A 81 -0.26 -2.78 -13.01
C GLY A 81 -1.35 -3.40 -12.12
N THR A 82 -1.00 -4.24 -11.14
CA THR A 82 -1.97 -4.74 -10.16
C THR A 82 -2.54 -3.58 -9.34
N SER A 83 -3.87 -3.46 -9.35
CA SER A 83 -4.59 -2.48 -8.52
C SER A 83 -4.88 -3.05 -7.13
N PHE A 84 -4.93 -2.17 -6.13
CA PHE A 84 -5.23 -2.52 -4.75
C PHE A 84 -5.98 -1.41 -4.03
N GLU A 85 -6.62 -1.77 -2.92
CA GLU A 85 -7.26 -0.86 -1.98
C GLU A 85 -6.52 -0.85 -0.65
N LEU A 86 -6.40 0.34 -0.06
CA LEU A 86 -5.99 0.53 1.33
C LEU A 86 -7.23 0.78 2.18
N GLN A 87 -7.37 0.02 3.27
CA GLN A 87 -8.54 0.09 4.14
C GLN A 87 -8.15 0.40 5.59
N LEU A 88 -8.92 1.28 6.21
CA LEU A 88 -8.86 1.56 7.64
C LEU A 88 -10.23 1.25 8.25
N ASN A 89 -10.26 0.25 9.13
CA ASN A 89 -11.50 -0.36 9.63
C ASN A 89 -12.34 -0.92 8.46
N GLU A 90 -13.51 -0.34 8.21
CA GLU A 90 -14.45 -0.75 7.16
C GLU A 90 -14.45 0.20 5.95
N ASN A 91 -13.60 1.24 5.97
CA ASN A 91 -13.56 2.24 4.91
C ASN A 91 -12.31 2.07 4.03
N THR A 92 -12.50 2.14 2.71
CA THR A 92 -11.39 2.37 1.79
C THR A 92 -10.87 3.79 1.99
N VAL A 93 -9.58 3.93 2.30
CA VAL A 93 -8.90 5.20 2.53
C VAL A 93 -7.97 5.61 1.39
N GLY A 94 -7.68 4.69 0.48
CA GLY A 94 -6.90 4.96 -0.72
C GLY A 94 -6.98 3.80 -1.70
N THR A 95 -6.62 4.09 -2.94
CA THR A 95 -6.47 3.10 -3.99
C THR A 95 -5.08 3.26 -4.60
N GLY A 96 -4.52 2.18 -5.11
CA GLY A 96 -3.19 2.24 -5.69
C GLY A 96 -2.98 1.24 -6.81
N VAL A 97 -1.90 1.45 -7.55
CA VAL A 97 -1.42 0.56 -8.59
C VAL A 97 0.06 0.28 -8.37
N ILE A 98 0.44 -1.00 -8.42
CA ILE A 98 1.84 -1.40 -8.33
C ILE A 98 2.57 -0.91 -9.58
N LEU A 99 3.64 -0.13 -9.39
CA LEU A 99 4.51 0.33 -10.47
C LEU A 99 5.64 -0.67 -10.72
N GLN A 100 6.24 -1.17 -9.65
CA GLN A 100 7.37 -2.09 -9.71
C GLN A 100 7.39 -3.02 -8.49
N LEU A 101 7.55 -4.33 -8.72
CA LEU A 101 7.84 -5.29 -7.64
C LEU A 101 9.34 -5.28 -7.31
N LEU A 102 9.65 -5.33 -6.02
CA LEU A 102 11.01 -5.42 -5.47
C LEU A 102 11.27 -6.78 -4.82
N ASN A 103 10.20 -7.46 -4.37
CA ASN A 103 10.25 -8.81 -3.83
C ASN A 103 9.82 -9.86 -4.89
N ASP A 104 10.77 -10.68 -5.32
CA ASP A 104 10.57 -11.78 -6.28
C ASP A 104 9.56 -12.84 -5.81
N GLU A 105 9.34 -13.01 -4.49
CA GLU A 105 8.37 -13.98 -3.96
C GLU A 105 6.93 -13.64 -4.36
N LEU A 106 6.66 -12.36 -4.62
CA LEU A 106 5.34 -11.85 -4.97
C LEU A 106 5.06 -11.95 -6.47
N VAL A 107 6.11 -12.06 -7.30
CA VAL A 107 6.01 -11.99 -8.76
C VAL A 107 5.20 -13.16 -9.29
N LYS A 108 4.11 -12.84 -10.00
CA LYS A 108 3.27 -13.82 -10.69
C LYS A 108 4.08 -14.60 -11.72
N LYS A 109 4.05 -15.93 -11.61
CA LYS A 109 4.67 -16.88 -12.56
C LYS A 109 3.67 -17.40 -13.58
#